data_AF-T0DSM4-F1
#
_entry.id   AF-T0DSM4-F1
#
_cell.length_a   1.000
_cell.length_b   1.000
_cell.length_c   1.000
_cell.angle_alpha   90.00
_cell.angle_beta   90.00
_cell.angle_gamma   90.00
#
_symmetry.space_group_name_H-M   'P 1'
#
loop_
_entity.id
_entity.type
_entity.pdbx_description
1 polymer ?
#
loop_
_entity_poly.entity_id
_entity_poly.type
_entity_poly.pdbx_seq_one_letter_code
_entity_poly.pdbx_strand_id
1 'polypeptide(L)'
;MKRFVLICLVSTSAFAQISFLQELRPFVEKNISTSLADKIWGEKDEVELPEIPIVKKDAKDLSVYSKKEYKSPFTKEQMSQYNLSFINELIKATRELDANRDELSKWYATLEQGGTREGVYRSLVLSQYYQRLENYNQQTSMSAKKVTVTIFKKYLNKDLDIKKLDALNIYSVKRILVENAVDVQDALLARSQDEFARWYAVYSAELANTYPIWNSKLRSSKESGVHYRWAMKMTPDIVKSEFILKTHLLFNRLQKKQ
;
A
#
# COMPACT_ATOMS: atom_id res chain seq x y z
N MET A 1 -41.09 21.24 -18.87
CA MET A 1 -39.69 20.96 -19.25
C MET A 1 -38.80 22.08 -18.72
N LYS A 2 -38.09 21.87 -17.61
CA LYS A 2 -37.11 22.85 -17.09
C LYS A 2 -35.71 22.42 -17.54
N ARG A 3 -35.12 23.16 -18.47
CA ARG A 3 -33.73 22.97 -18.92
C ARG A 3 -32.83 23.63 -17.88
N PHE A 4 -32.08 22.84 -17.11
CA PHE A 4 -30.99 23.34 -16.28
C PHE A 4 -29.74 23.47 -17.15
N VAL A 5 -29.27 24.69 -17.36
CA VAL A 5 -28.00 24.98 -18.03
C VAL A 5 -26.93 25.05 -16.94
N LEU A 6 -26.04 24.08 -16.92
CA LEU A 6 -24.86 24.08 -16.04
C LEU A 6 -23.77 24.92 -16.72
N ILE A 7 -23.62 26.17 -16.30
CA ILE A 7 -22.53 27.05 -16.74
C ILE A 7 -21.31 26.71 -15.86
N CYS A 8 -20.36 25.95 -16.39
CA CYS A 8 -19.06 25.73 -15.75
C CYS A 8 -18.13 26.90 -16.10
N LEU A 9 -17.81 27.72 -15.09
CA LEU A 9 -16.69 28.66 -15.14
C LEU A 9 -15.38 27.85 -15.21
N VAL A 10 -14.74 27.89 -16.38
CA VAL A 10 -13.45 27.25 -16.65
C VAL A 10 -12.35 28.10 -16.03
N SER A 11 -11.96 27.82 -14.78
CA SER A 11 -10.74 28.35 -14.20
C SER A 11 -9.53 27.50 -14.65
N THR A 12 -8.49 28.18 -15.14
CA THR A 12 -7.35 27.67 -15.93
C THR A 12 -6.29 26.86 -15.16
N SER A 13 -6.64 26.13 -14.10
CA SER A 13 -5.71 25.20 -13.46
C SER A 13 -6.09 23.75 -13.78
N ALA A 14 -5.38 23.15 -14.74
CA ALA A 14 -5.59 21.78 -15.22
C ALA A 14 -5.59 20.71 -14.10
N PHE A 15 -5.03 21.02 -12.93
CA PHE A 15 -5.02 20.12 -11.77
C PHE A 15 -6.25 20.22 -10.85
N ALA A 16 -6.90 21.39 -10.75
CA ALA A 16 -8.10 21.58 -9.92
C ALA A 16 -9.36 21.04 -10.61
N GLN A 17 -9.41 21.15 -11.95
CA GLN A 17 -10.52 20.61 -12.75
C GLN A 17 -10.64 19.08 -12.63
N ILE A 18 -9.54 18.35 -12.49
CA ILE A 18 -9.58 16.89 -12.38
C ILE A 18 -10.23 16.44 -11.07
N SER A 19 -10.00 17.12 -9.93
CA SER A 19 -10.63 16.71 -8.67
C SER A 19 -12.11 17.06 -8.61
N PHE A 20 -12.50 18.26 -9.06
CA PHE A 20 -13.91 18.67 -9.09
C PHE A 20 -14.74 17.76 -10.01
N LEU A 21 -14.22 17.42 -11.19
CA LEU A 21 -14.90 16.51 -12.10
C LEU A 21 -15.02 15.10 -11.51
N GLN A 22 -13.99 14.58 -10.83
CA GLN A 22 -14.07 13.27 -10.17
C GLN A 22 -15.12 13.23 -9.04
N GLU A 23 -15.28 14.31 -8.29
CA GLU A 23 -16.29 14.44 -7.23
C GLU A 23 -17.73 14.47 -7.78
N LEU A 24 -17.92 14.86 -9.05
CA LEU A 24 -19.22 14.87 -9.73
C LEU A 24 -19.63 13.50 -10.29
N ARG A 25 -18.68 12.56 -10.48
CA ARG A 25 -18.98 11.23 -11.04
C ARG A 25 -20.08 10.49 -10.26
N PRO A 26 -20.07 10.39 -8.92
CA PRO A 26 -21.14 9.73 -8.17
C PRO A 26 -22.51 10.40 -8.34
N PHE A 27 -22.55 11.72 -8.52
CA PHE A 27 -23.78 12.46 -8.77
C PHE A 27 -24.34 12.13 -10.16
N VAL A 28 -23.49 12.08 -11.19
CA VAL A 28 -23.89 11.72 -12.56
C VAL A 28 -24.29 10.24 -12.67
N GLU A 29 -23.55 9.33 -12.02
CA GLU A 29 -23.90 7.90 -11.95
C GLU A 29 -25.27 7.69 -11.29
N LYS A 30 -25.55 8.40 -10.18
CA LYS A 30 -26.78 8.23 -9.41
C LYS A 30 -28.00 8.92 -10.03
N ASN A 31 -27.84 10.09 -10.65
CA ASN A 31 -28.97 10.94 -11.05
C ASN A 31 -29.14 11.08 -12.57
N ILE A 32 -28.15 10.68 -13.39
CA ILE A 32 -28.20 10.87 -14.84
C ILE A 32 -28.09 9.52 -15.56
N SER A 33 -26.90 8.92 -15.60
CA SER A 33 -26.67 7.54 -16.05
C SER A 33 -25.20 7.15 -15.87
N THR A 34 -24.95 5.84 -15.69
CA THR A 34 -23.61 5.25 -15.71
C THR A 34 -22.93 5.43 -17.07
N SER A 35 -23.65 5.19 -18.17
CA SER A 35 -23.13 5.38 -19.54
C SER A 35 -22.59 6.79 -19.83
N LEU A 36 -23.26 7.84 -19.34
CA LEU A 36 -22.77 9.21 -19.51
C LEU A 36 -21.56 9.48 -18.61
N ALA A 37 -21.55 8.91 -17.41
CA ALA A 37 -20.40 8.97 -16.53
C ALA A 37 -19.17 8.29 -17.16
N ASP A 38 -19.36 7.11 -17.76
CA ASP A 38 -18.28 6.37 -18.41
C ASP A 38 -17.79 7.08 -19.68
N LYS A 39 -18.66 7.82 -20.38
CA LYS A 39 -18.27 8.63 -21.54
C LYS A 39 -17.46 9.89 -21.16
N ILE A 40 -17.70 10.45 -19.97
CA ILE A 40 -17.03 11.67 -19.49
C ILE A 40 -15.75 11.33 -18.70
N TRP A 41 -15.77 10.27 -17.88
CA TRP A 41 -14.70 9.89 -16.96
C TRP A 41 -13.97 8.59 -17.33
N GLY A 42 -14.39 7.90 -18.38
CA GLY A 42 -13.96 6.54 -18.70
C GLY A 42 -14.70 5.49 -17.86
N GLU A 43 -14.79 4.25 -18.34
CA GLU A 43 -15.29 3.13 -17.53
C GLU A 43 -14.54 3.07 -16.19
N LYS A 44 -15.23 2.64 -15.13
CA LYS A 44 -14.53 2.28 -13.89
C LYS A 44 -13.56 1.16 -14.27
N ASP A 45 -12.27 1.48 -14.28
CA ASP A 45 -11.19 0.50 -14.34
C ASP A 45 -11.23 -0.34 -13.05
N GLU A 46 -12.20 -1.24 -12.97
CA GLU A 46 -12.26 -2.29 -11.96
C GLU A 46 -11.12 -3.25 -12.29
N VAL A 47 -10.17 -3.32 -11.37
CA VAL A 47 -9.00 -4.15 -11.53
C VAL A 47 -9.27 -5.41 -10.76
N GLU A 48 -9.22 -6.54 -11.45
CA GLU A 48 -9.40 -7.84 -10.82
C GLU A 48 -8.14 -8.27 -10.07
N LEU A 49 -8.35 -9.01 -8.97
CA LEU A 49 -7.26 -9.63 -8.22
C LEU A 49 -6.66 -10.76 -9.08
N PRO A 50 -5.34 -10.77 -9.33
CA PRO A 50 -4.72 -11.85 -10.07
C PRO A 50 -4.75 -13.15 -9.25
N GLU A 51 -4.48 -14.27 -9.91
CA GLU A 51 -4.35 -15.56 -9.24
C GLU A 51 -3.16 -15.54 -8.26
N ILE A 52 -3.44 -15.81 -6.98
CA ILE A 52 -2.42 -15.76 -5.93
C ILE A 52 -1.48 -16.97 -6.04
N PRO A 53 -0.16 -16.76 -6.23
CA PRO A 53 0.80 -17.85 -6.37
C PRO A 53 0.96 -18.65 -5.08
N ILE A 54 1.25 -19.94 -5.23
CA ILE A 54 1.73 -20.77 -4.12
C ILE A 54 3.22 -20.48 -3.92
N VAL A 55 3.55 -19.71 -2.90
CA VAL A 55 4.94 -19.40 -2.55
C VAL A 55 5.62 -20.65 -1.98
N LYS A 56 6.53 -21.26 -2.75
CA LYS A 56 7.48 -22.27 -2.27
C LYS A 56 8.82 -21.58 -2.05
N LYS A 57 9.29 -21.48 -0.80
CA LYS A 57 10.63 -20.96 -0.50
C LYS A 57 11.67 -22.02 -0.85
N ASP A 58 12.34 -21.86 -1.99
CA ASP A 58 13.55 -22.62 -2.29
C ASP A 58 14.77 -21.77 -1.95
N ALA A 59 15.58 -22.23 -0.99
CA ALA A 59 16.81 -21.55 -0.58
C ALA A 59 17.86 -21.48 -1.70
N LYS A 60 17.68 -22.24 -2.78
CA LYS A 60 18.55 -22.26 -3.96
C LYS A 60 18.05 -21.39 -5.11
N ASP A 61 16.89 -20.73 -4.97
CA ASP A 61 16.37 -19.89 -6.03
C ASP A 61 17.16 -18.57 -6.13
N LEU A 62 18.00 -18.49 -7.16
CA LEU A 62 18.80 -17.30 -7.49
C LEU A 62 18.04 -16.31 -8.39
N SER A 63 16.76 -16.54 -8.71
CA SER A 63 15.92 -15.63 -9.51
C SER A 63 15.84 -14.22 -8.93
N VAL A 64 16.10 -14.08 -7.62
CA VAL A 64 16.20 -12.79 -6.91
C VAL A 64 17.33 -11.91 -7.47
N TYR A 65 18.38 -12.50 -8.07
CA TYR A 65 19.51 -11.79 -8.66
C TYR A 65 19.33 -11.46 -10.14
N SER A 66 18.38 -12.08 -10.85
CA SER A 66 18.00 -11.77 -12.22
C SER A 66 16.87 -10.72 -12.30
N LYS A 67 16.86 -9.78 -11.35
CA LYS A 67 15.88 -8.69 -11.33
C LYS A 67 16.10 -7.74 -12.50
N LYS A 68 15.05 -7.57 -13.31
CA LYS A 68 14.97 -6.51 -14.33
C LYS A 68 15.27 -5.16 -13.68
N GLU A 69 16.15 -4.36 -14.28
CA GLU A 69 16.38 -2.99 -13.81
C GLU A 69 15.12 -2.14 -14.08
N TYR A 70 14.57 -1.55 -13.01
CA TYR A 70 13.44 -0.64 -13.09
C TYR A 70 13.94 0.80 -13.00
N LYS A 71 13.75 1.58 -14.06
CA LYS A 71 14.06 3.01 -14.04
C LYS A 71 13.01 3.75 -13.22
N SER A 72 13.47 4.51 -12.23
CA SER A 72 12.61 5.40 -11.46
C SER A 72 12.03 6.51 -12.35
N PRO A 73 10.74 6.88 -12.18
CA PRO A 73 10.17 8.04 -12.87
C PRO A 73 10.62 9.38 -12.28
N PHE A 74 11.30 9.37 -11.13
CA PHE A 74 11.73 10.56 -10.40
C PHE A 74 13.17 10.95 -10.70
N THR A 75 13.46 12.26 -10.64
CA THR A 75 14.84 12.77 -10.60
C THR A 75 15.53 12.35 -9.30
N LYS A 76 16.85 12.51 -9.22
CA LYS A 76 17.62 12.18 -8.01
C LYS A 76 17.16 13.00 -6.80
N GLU A 77 16.90 14.29 -7.00
CA GLU A 77 16.45 15.22 -5.96
C GLU A 77 15.05 14.84 -5.45
N GLN A 78 14.14 14.51 -6.38
CA GLN A 78 12.81 14.03 -6.03
C GLN A 78 12.90 12.71 -5.25
N MET A 79 13.71 11.77 -5.72
CA MET A 79 13.92 10.48 -5.05
C MET A 79 14.48 10.66 -3.64
N SER A 80 15.43 11.57 -3.45
CA SER A 80 16.00 11.90 -2.14
C SER A 80 14.92 12.39 -1.17
N GLN A 81 14.05 13.31 -1.60
CA GLN A 81 12.93 13.78 -0.78
C GLN A 81 11.93 12.66 -0.44
N TYR A 82 11.60 11.82 -1.43
CA TYR A 82 10.75 10.65 -1.21
C TYR A 82 11.37 9.65 -0.24
N ASN A 83 12.67 9.40 -0.32
CA ASN A 83 13.38 8.50 0.58
C ASN A 83 13.37 9.02 2.01
N LEU A 84 13.63 10.30 2.23
CA LEU A 84 13.54 10.92 3.55
C LEU A 84 12.12 10.83 4.13
N SER A 85 11.11 11.17 3.33
CA SER A 85 9.70 11.08 3.74
C SER A 85 9.31 9.64 4.08
N PHE A 86 9.73 8.69 3.24
CA PHE A 86 9.50 7.26 3.44
C PHE A 86 10.13 6.77 4.75
N ILE A 87 11.42 7.06 5.01
CA ILE A 87 12.11 6.58 6.22
C ILE A 87 11.42 7.14 7.47
N ASN A 88 11.09 8.43 7.46
CA ASN A 88 10.41 9.06 8.59
C ASN A 88 9.04 8.41 8.85
N GLU A 89 8.25 8.22 7.80
CA GLU A 89 6.94 7.57 7.91
C GLU A 89 7.06 6.11 8.34
N LEU A 90 8.07 5.39 7.84
CA LEU A 90 8.32 3.99 8.15
C LEU A 90 8.67 3.78 9.62
N ILE A 91 9.59 4.59 10.17
CA ILE A 91 9.95 4.52 11.58
C ILE A 91 8.72 4.80 12.45
N LYS A 92 7.96 5.83 12.11
CA LYS A 92 6.72 6.17 12.80
C LYS A 92 5.67 5.07 12.71
N ALA A 93 5.49 4.47 11.54
CA ALA A 93 4.49 3.42 11.34
C ALA A 93 4.89 2.11 12.04
N THR A 94 6.16 1.74 12.01
CA THR A 94 6.64 0.47 12.57
C THR A 94 6.84 0.52 14.08
N ARG A 95 7.40 1.62 14.60
CA ARG A 95 7.80 1.75 16.01
C ARG A 95 6.97 2.75 16.82
N GLU A 96 6.05 3.46 16.18
CA GLU A 96 5.18 4.47 16.81
C GLU A 96 5.94 5.61 17.52
N LEU A 97 7.13 5.93 17.02
CA LEU A 97 8.00 7.02 17.48
C LEU A 97 8.49 7.85 16.29
N ASP A 98 8.76 9.13 16.53
CA ASP A 98 9.35 9.99 15.50
C ASP A 98 10.84 9.66 15.33
N ALA A 99 11.30 9.66 14.08
CA ALA A 99 12.69 9.35 13.78
C ALA A 99 13.60 10.48 14.25
N ASN A 100 14.69 10.12 14.94
CA ASN A 100 15.74 11.10 15.25
C ASN A 100 16.64 11.36 14.03
N ARG A 101 17.40 12.46 14.08
CA ARG A 101 18.25 12.91 12.96
C ARG A 101 19.29 11.87 12.56
N ASP A 102 19.83 11.12 13.52
CA ASP A 102 20.87 10.13 13.26
C ASP A 102 20.31 8.89 12.55
N GLU A 103 19.14 8.41 12.99
CA GLU A 103 18.42 7.32 12.33
C GLU A 103 18.00 7.70 10.91
N LEU A 104 17.45 8.90 10.72
CA LEU A 104 17.12 9.41 9.39
C LEU A 104 18.35 9.43 8.48
N SER A 105 19.46 9.99 8.97
CA SER A 105 20.70 10.10 8.20
C SER A 105 21.28 8.73 7.85
N LYS A 106 21.27 7.78 8.79
CA LYS A 106 21.76 6.40 8.60
C LYS A 106 20.97 5.67 7.51
N TRP A 107 19.65 5.64 7.62
CA TRP A 107 18.82 4.92 6.65
C TRP A 107 18.78 5.62 5.31
N TYR A 108 18.86 6.95 5.29
CA TYR A 108 18.99 7.71 4.05
C TYR A 108 20.29 7.36 3.31
N ALA A 109 21.43 7.35 4.01
CA ALA A 109 22.71 6.94 3.45
C ALA A 109 22.67 5.49 2.92
N THR A 110 21.94 4.60 3.59
CA THR A 110 21.75 3.21 3.13
C THR A 110 21.01 3.15 1.79
N LEU A 111 19.95 3.95 1.61
CA LEU A 111 19.22 4.02 0.34
C LEU A 111 20.06 4.67 -0.77
N GLU A 112 20.84 5.72 -0.46
CA GLU A 112 21.74 6.36 -1.43
C GLU A 112 22.87 5.42 -1.89
N GLN A 113 23.28 4.47 -1.05
CA GLN A 113 24.28 3.44 -1.37
C GLN A 113 23.70 2.24 -2.14
N GLY A 114 22.42 2.28 -2.53
CA GLY A 114 21.77 1.21 -3.30
C GLY A 114 21.03 0.18 -2.45
N GLY A 115 20.81 0.44 -1.16
CA GLY A 115 19.89 -0.34 -0.34
C GLY A 115 18.44 -0.20 -0.82
N THR A 116 17.62 -1.22 -0.57
CA THR A 116 16.18 -1.21 -0.93
C THR A 116 15.34 -0.73 0.24
N ARG A 117 14.17 -0.14 -0.06
CA ARG A 117 13.20 0.25 0.98
C ARG A 117 12.70 -0.94 1.78
N GLU A 118 12.52 -2.09 1.10
CA GLU A 118 12.23 -3.38 1.75
C GLU A 118 13.36 -3.80 2.71
N GLY A 119 14.63 -3.64 2.31
CA GLY A 119 15.79 -3.96 3.15
C GLY A 119 15.89 -3.05 4.39
N VAL A 120 15.58 -1.76 4.24
CA VAL A 120 15.46 -0.83 5.38
C VAL A 120 14.34 -1.29 6.32
N TYR A 121 13.16 -1.60 5.79
CA TYR A 121 12.04 -2.13 6.58
C TYR A 121 12.41 -3.39 7.36
N ARG A 122 12.97 -4.41 6.69
CA ARG A 122 13.43 -5.65 7.34
C ARG A 122 14.44 -5.37 8.44
N SER A 123 15.38 -4.47 8.18
CA SER A 123 16.38 -4.07 9.19
C SER A 123 15.74 -3.44 10.42
N LEU A 124 14.65 -2.68 10.26
CA LEU A 124 13.91 -2.11 11.39
C LEU A 124 13.16 -3.19 12.17
N VAL A 125 12.42 -4.08 11.51
CA VAL A 125 11.54 -5.06 12.19
C VAL A 125 12.27 -6.29 12.71
N LEU A 126 13.49 -6.55 12.24
CA LEU A 126 14.39 -7.58 12.78
C LEU A 126 15.37 -7.02 13.82
N SER A 127 15.32 -5.72 14.09
CA SER A 127 16.19 -5.11 15.11
C SER A 127 15.84 -5.55 16.52
N GLN A 128 16.83 -5.51 17.41
CA GLN A 128 16.64 -5.73 18.85
C GLN A 128 15.58 -4.80 19.47
N TYR A 129 15.43 -3.58 18.92
CA TYR A 129 14.38 -2.68 19.35
C TYR A 129 12.99 -3.24 19.04
N TYR A 130 12.76 -3.70 17.82
CA TYR A 130 11.47 -4.26 17.41
C TYR A 130 11.18 -5.58 18.13
N GLN A 131 12.18 -6.41 18.37
CA GLN A 131 12.03 -7.64 19.17
C GLN A 131 11.49 -7.34 20.58
N ARG A 132 11.92 -6.23 21.21
CA ARG A 132 11.34 -5.80 22.50
C ARG A 132 9.87 -5.39 22.36
N LEU A 133 9.50 -4.76 21.24
CA LEU A 133 8.08 -4.48 20.96
C LEU A 133 7.30 -5.78 20.79
N GLU A 134 7.85 -6.81 20.13
CA GLU A 134 7.24 -8.14 19.97
C GLU A 134 7.07 -8.91 21.29
N ASN A 135 7.92 -8.65 22.27
CA ASN A 135 7.83 -9.24 23.60
C ASN A 135 6.98 -8.42 24.58
N TYR A 136 6.52 -7.23 24.18
CA TYR A 136 5.66 -6.40 25.01
C TYR A 136 4.29 -7.06 25.16
N ASN A 137 3.75 -7.02 26.39
CA ASN A 137 2.47 -7.64 26.73
C ASN A 137 1.28 -6.79 26.22
N GLN A 138 1.15 -6.73 24.90
CA GLN A 138 0.05 -6.07 24.22
C GLN A 138 -0.62 -7.05 23.25
N GLN A 139 -1.78 -7.54 23.65
CA GLN A 139 -2.53 -8.47 22.84
C GLN A 139 -3.09 -7.80 21.57
N THR A 140 -3.04 -8.52 20.45
CA THR A 140 -3.64 -8.07 19.19
C THR A 140 -5.14 -7.86 19.36
N SER A 141 -5.65 -6.69 18.94
CA SER A 141 -7.08 -6.38 18.98
C SER A 141 -7.92 -7.30 18.08
N MET A 142 -9.18 -7.55 18.45
CA MET A 142 -10.07 -8.40 17.66
C MET A 142 -10.27 -7.86 16.23
N SER A 143 -10.33 -6.54 16.05
CA SER A 143 -10.41 -5.90 14.75
C SER A 143 -9.16 -6.18 13.90
N ALA A 144 -7.97 -6.05 14.48
CA ALA A 144 -6.73 -6.41 13.79
C ALA A 144 -6.68 -7.91 13.44
N LYS A 145 -7.11 -8.79 14.35
CA LYS A 145 -7.18 -10.25 14.10
C LYS A 145 -8.07 -10.58 12.90
N LYS A 146 -9.28 -10.02 12.84
CA LYS A 146 -10.22 -10.23 11.72
C LYS A 146 -9.62 -9.77 10.39
N VAL A 147 -8.99 -8.60 10.38
CA VAL A 147 -8.32 -8.07 9.18
C VAL A 147 -7.17 -8.95 8.74
N THR A 148 -6.34 -9.42 9.68
CA THR A 148 -5.28 -10.38 9.37
C THR A 148 -5.82 -11.63 8.69
N VAL A 149 -6.87 -12.24 9.25
CA VAL A 149 -7.48 -13.46 8.65
C VAL A 149 -7.99 -13.18 7.22
N THR A 150 -8.67 -12.06 7.00
CA THR A 150 -9.12 -11.65 5.66
C THR A 150 -7.95 -11.49 4.70
N ILE A 151 -6.87 -10.81 5.13
CA ILE A 151 -5.70 -10.60 4.29
C ILE A 151 -5.00 -11.92 3.96
N PHE A 152 -4.80 -12.78 4.94
CA PHE A 152 -4.20 -14.11 4.75
C PHE A 152 -4.98 -14.95 3.75
N LYS A 153 -6.31 -15.00 3.90
CA LYS A 153 -7.16 -15.77 3.01
C LYS A 153 -7.18 -15.19 1.59
N LYS A 154 -7.48 -13.89 1.47
CA LYS A 154 -7.75 -13.26 0.16
C LYS A 154 -6.48 -12.94 -0.62
N TYR A 155 -5.45 -12.40 0.03
CA TYR A 155 -4.29 -11.85 -0.64
C TYR A 155 -3.05 -12.75 -0.57
N LEU A 156 -3.03 -13.70 0.37
CA LEU A 156 -1.90 -14.62 0.58
C LEU A 156 -2.24 -16.08 0.27
N ASN A 157 -3.52 -16.37 -0.04
CA ASN A 157 -4.04 -17.72 -0.27
C ASN A 157 -3.64 -18.71 0.84
N LYS A 158 -3.76 -18.26 2.10
CA LYS A 158 -3.43 -19.04 3.30
C LYS A 158 -4.59 -18.99 4.27
N ASP A 159 -5.04 -20.14 4.73
CA ASP A 159 -5.99 -20.22 5.83
C ASP A 159 -5.28 -19.97 7.17
N LEU A 160 -5.82 -19.02 7.93
CA LEU A 160 -5.32 -18.66 9.24
C LEU A 160 -6.46 -18.75 10.25
N ASP A 161 -6.32 -19.65 11.23
CA ASP A 161 -7.22 -19.68 12.37
C ASP A 161 -6.97 -18.43 13.24
N ILE A 162 -8.03 -17.69 13.50
CA ILE A 162 -8.01 -16.48 14.33
C ILE A 162 -7.44 -16.74 15.73
N LYS A 163 -7.63 -17.95 16.28
CA LYS A 163 -7.09 -18.35 17.60
C LYS A 163 -5.57 -18.36 17.64
N LYS A 164 -4.90 -18.62 16.51
CA LYS A 164 -3.43 -18.55 16.42
C LYS A 164 -2.90 -17.14 16.66
N LEU A 165 -3.74 -16.12 16.47
CA LEU A 165 -3.39 -14.72 16.72
C LEU A 165 -3.56 -14.32 18.20
N ASP A 166 -4.16 -15.17 19.05
CA ASP A 166 -4.35 -14.86 20.47
C ASP A 166 -3.02 -14.85 21.24
N ALA A 167 -2.09 -15.71 20.84
CA ALA A 167 -0.74 -15.81 21.38
C ALA A 167 0.24 -14.79 20.77
N LEU A 168 -0.16 -14.09 19.72
CA LEU A 168 0.69 -13.14 19.02
C LEU A 168 0.37 -11.71 19.41
N ASN A 169 1.42 -10.95 19.60
CA ASN A 169 1.32 -9.54 19.81
C ASN A 169 1.16 -8.78 18.48
N ILE A 170 0.68 -7.55 18.56
CA ILE A 170 0.33 -6.75 17.37
C ILE A 170 1.54 -6.51 16.43
N TYR A 171 2.74 -6.38 16.97
CA TYR A 171 3.97 -6.16 16.19
C TYR A 171 4.38 -7.42 15.43
N SER A 172 4.31 -8.59 16.08
CA SER A 172 4.52 -9.88 15.42
C SER A 172 3.52 -10.10 14.30
N VAL A 173 2.24 -9.78 14.52
CA VAL A 173 1.21 -9.90 13.48
C VAL A 173 1.52 -9.01 12.28
N LYS A 174 1.88 -7.73 12.49
CA LYS A 174 2.27 -6.82 11.41
C LYS A 174 3.46 -7.34 10.62
N ARG A 175 4.54 -7.75 11.30
CA ARG A 175 5.76 -8.28 10.65
C ARG A 175 5.47 -9.54 9.84
N ILE A 176 4.80 -10.53 10.45
CA ILE A 176 4.49 -11.80 9.79
C ILE A 176 3.62 -11.57 8.55
N LEU A 177 2.58 -10.73 8.66
CA LEU A 177 1.71 -10.41 7.53
C LEU A 177 2.50 -9.76 6.39
N VAL A 178 3.28 -8.72 6.70
CA VAL A 178 4.05 -8.00 5.68
C VAL A 178 5.07 -8.90 4.99
N GLU A 179 5.82 -9.72 5.73
CA GLU A 179 6.80 -10.65 5.12
C GLU A 179 6.12 -11.66 4.20
N ASN A 180 5.00 -12.24 4.60
CA ASN A 180 4.26 -13.17 3.73
C ASN A 180 3.68 -12.47 2.49
N ALA A 181 3.25 -11.22 2.62
CA ALA A 181 2.74 -10.44 1.49
C ALA A 181 3.84 -10.03 0.52
N VAL A 182 5.02 -9.67 1.01
CA VAL A 182 6.18 -9.37 0.18
C VAL A 182 6.62 -10.61 -0.61
N ASP A 183 6.59 -11.79 0.00
CA ASP A 183 6.88 -13.05 -0.70
C ASP A 183 5.88 -13.29 -1.86
N VAL A 184 4.59 -13.03 -1.65
CA VAL A 184 3.55 -13.14 -2.70
C VAL A 184 3.77 -12.10 -3.79
N GLN A 185 4.09 -10.86 -3.41
CA GLN A 185 4.41 -9.79 -4.33
C GLN A 185 5.62 -10.10 -5.21
N ASP A 186 6.68 -10.70 -4.65
CA ASP A 186 7.83 -11.15 -5.42
C ASP A 186 7.46 -12.26 -6.42
N ALA A 187 6.66 -13.24 -5.99
CA ALA A 187 6.18 -14.30 -6.87
C ALA A 187 5.30 -13.77 -8.02
N LEU A 188 4.43 -12.80 -7.75
CA LEU A 188 3.65 -12.12 -8.79
C LEU A 188 4.52 -11.29 -9.72
N LEU A 189 5.49 -10.54 -9.18
CA LEU A 189 6.41 -9.72 -9.96
C LEU A 189 7.28 -10.57 -10.90
N ALA A 190 7.67 -11.78 -10.46
CA ALA A 190 8.39 -12.74 -11.28
C ALA A 190 7.54 -13.25 -12.47
N ARG A 191 6.21 -13.26 -12.35
CA ARG A 191 5.29 -13.55 -13.46
C ARG A 191 5.12 -12.33 -14.37
N SER A 192 4.68 -11.20 -13.81
CA SER A 192 4.58 -9.94 -14.55
C SER A 192 4.44 -8.71 -13.63
N GLN A 193 4.85 -7.54 -14.15
CA GLN A 193 4.60 -6.27 -13.49
C GLN A 193 3.09 -5.94 -13.40
N ASP A 194 2.31 -6.39 -14.39
CA ASP A 194 0.85 -6.22 -14.42
C ASP A 194 0.20 -6.95 -13.23
N GLU A 195 0.47 -8.25 -13.04
CA GLU A 195 -0.06 -9.02 -11.90
C GLU A 195 0.33 -8.40 -10.56
N PHE A 196 1.60 -8.03 -10.38
CA PHE A 196 2.06 -7.33 -9.18
C PHE A 196 1.27 -6.02 -8.93
N ALA A 197 1.08 -5.20 -9.97
CA ALA A 197 0.36 -3.94 -9.87
C ALA A 197 -1.14 -4.15 -9.58
N ARG A 198 -1.77 -5.15 -10.19
CA ARG A 198 -3.18 -5.51 -9.97
C ARG A 198 -3.42 -5.94 -8.53
N TRP A 199 -2.55 -6.79 -7.98
CA TRP A 199 -2.63 -7.22 -6.59
C TRP A 199 -2.60 -6.03 -5.63
N TYR A 200 -1.62 -5.11 -5.81
CA TYR A 200 -1.51 -3.91 -4.98
C TYR A 200 -2.73 -3.00 -5.15
N ALA A 201 -3.26 -2.88 -6.37
CA ALA A 201 -4.37 -2.02 -6.69
C ALA A 201 -5.66 -2.43 -5.99
N VAL A 202 -5.98 -3.73 -6.04
CA VAL A 202 -7.16 -4.31 -5.37
C VAL A 202 -7.01 -4.16 -3.86
N TYR A 203 -5.84 -4.53 -3.31
CA TYR A 203 -5.54 -4.36 -1.88
C TYR A 203 -5.75 -2.92 -1.41
N SER A 204 -5.14 -1.97 -2.12
CA SER A 204 -5.24 -0.55 -1.78
C SER A 204 -6.66 -0.01 -1.84
N ALA A 205 -7.40 -0.35 -2.89
CA ALA A 205 -8.78 0.12 -3.06
C ALA A 205 -9.69 -0.45 -1.98
N GLU A 206 -9.56 -1.73 -1.64
CA GLU A 206 -10.36 -2.35 -0.58
C GLU A 206 -10.08 -1.70 0.78
N LEU A 207 -8.81 -1.44 1.09
CA LEU A 207 -8.45 -0.73 2.30
C LEU A 207 -9.01 0.70 2.35
N ALA A 208 -9.00 1.42 1.22
CA ALA A 208 -9.56 2.77 1.12
C ALA A 208 -11.09 2.79 1.25
N ASN A 209 -11.76 1.76 0.73
CA ASN A 209 -13.21 1.59 0.86
C ASN A 209 -13.61 1.26 2.30
N THR A 210 -12.85 0.38 2.95
CA THR A 210 -13.20 -0.16 4.28
C THR A 210 -12.76 0.74 5.42
N TYR A 211 -11.63 1.44 5.28
CA TYR A 211 -11.01 2.22 6.35
C TYR A 211 -10.75 3.66 5.91
N PRO A 212 -11.60 4.64 6.26
CA PRO A 212 -11.40 6.04 5.93
C PRO A 212 -10.37 6.71 6.88
N ILE A 213 -9.13 6.23 6.85
CA ILE A 213 -8.03 6.66 7.74
C ILE A 213 -6.89 7.34 6.96
N TRP A 214 -7.06 7.48 5.65
CA TRP A 214 -6.02 7.85 4.71
C TRP A 214 -6.07 9.34 4.41
N ASN A 215 -4.96 10.04 4.63
CA ASN A 215 -4.89 11.49 4.42
C ASN A 215 -4.44 11.87 3.00
N SER A 216 -3.65 11.03 2.33
CA SER A 216 -3.17 11.35 0.99
C SER A 216 -4.20 10.99 -0.07
N LYS A 217 -4.28 11.81 -1.13
CA LYS A 217 -5.22 11.61 -2.26
C LYS A 217 -5.09 10.22 -2.88
N LEU A 218 -3.86 9.71 -3.01
CA LEU A 218 -3.62 8.36 -3.51
C LEU A 218 -4.19 7.32 -2.54
N ARG A 219 -3.83 7.38 -1.26
CA ARG A 219 -4.22 6.36 -0.27
C ARG A 219 -5.73 6.33 -0.02
N SER A 220 -6.40 7.47 -0.09
CA SER A 220 -7.85 7.60 0.09
C SER A 220 -8.67 7.24 -1.15
N SER A 221 -8.05 7.07 -2.32
CA SER A 221 -8.75 6.67 -3.54
C SER A 221 -9.38 5.30 -3.37
N LYS A 222 -10.69 5.22 -3.63
CA LYS A 222 -11.48 3.97 -3.57
C LYS A 222 -11.45 3.18 -4.88
N GLU A 223 -10.91 3.78 -5.94
CA GLU A 223 -10.87 3.21 -7.28
C GLU A 223 -9.60 2.39 -7.49
N SER A 224 -9.74 1.10 -7.79
CA SER A 224 -8.62 0.20 -8.07
C SER A 224 -7.79 0.65 -9.27
N GLY A 225 -8.42 1.16 -10.33
CA GLY A 225 -7.72 1.66 -11.52
C GLY A 225 -6.73 2.79 -11.21
N VAL A 226 -7.02 3.66 -10.23
CA VAL A 226 -6.10 4.72 -9.80
C VAL A 226 -4.82 4.12 -9.20
N HIS A 227 -4.97 3.13 -8.31
CA HIS A 227 -3.82 2.46 -7.70
C HIS A 227 -3.03 1.62 -8.69
N TYR A 228 -3.71 0.96 -9.63
CA TYR A 228 -3.07 0.18 -10.70
C TYR A 228 -2.24 1.08 -11.62
N ARG A 229 -2.81 2.15 -12.16
CA ARG A 229 -2.08 3.10 -13.02
C ARG A 229 -0.92 3.75 -12.29
N TRP A 230 -1.05 3.99 -10.99
CA TRP A 230 0.06 4.45 -10.15
C TRP A 230 1.14 3.38 -10.04
N ALA A 231 0.79 2.15 -9.65
CA ALA A 231 1.74 1.05 -9.46
C ALA A 231 2.50 0.69 -10.74
N MET A 232 1.84 0.74 -11.91
CA MET A 232 2.47 0.52 -13.21
C MET A 232 3.51 1.58 -13.58
N LYS A 233 3.41 2.80 -13.03
CA LYS A 233 4.38 3.89 -13.27
C LYS A 233 5.53 3.91 -12.26
N MET A 234 5.39 3.18 -11.15
CA MET A 234 6.36 3.18 -10.05
C MET A 234 7.28 1.97 -10.15
N THR A 235 8.45 2.06 -9.50
CA THR A 235 9.31 0.89 -9.33
C THR A 235 8.67 -0.08 -8.32
N PRO A 236 8.93 -1.39 -8.42
CA PRO A 236 8.39 -2.36 -7.46
C PRO A 236 8.76 -2.05 -6.01
N ASP A 237 9.97 -1.54 -5.75
CA ASP A 237 10.42 -1.15 -4.41
C ASP A 237 9.53 -0.03 -3.81
N ILE A 238 9.12 0.95 -4.62
CA ILE A 238 8.20 2.01 -4.17
C ILE A 238 6.82 1.45 -3.87
N VAL A 239 6.29 0.58 -4.73
CA VAL A 239 4.95 -0.02 -4.54
C VAL A 239 4.92 -0.92 -3.31
N LYS A 240 5.95 -1.76 -3.11
CA LYS A 240 6.12 -2.57 -1.89
C LYS A 240 6.22 -1.68 -0.65
N SER A 241 7.02 -0.62 -0.70
CA SER A 241 7.18 0.30 0.42
C SER A 241 5.87 0.96 0.84
N GLU A 242 5.01 1.29 -0.13
CA GLU A 242 3.69 1.84 0.12
C GLU A 242 2.71 0.80 0.71
N PHE A 243 2.76 -0.45 0.23
CA PHE A 243 2.04 -1.56 0.86
C PHE A 243 2.44 -1.73 2.34
N ILE A 244 3.74 -1.73 2.63
CA ILE A 244 4.29 -1.84 3.98
C ILE A 244 3.71 -0.72 4.86
N LEU A 245 3.84 0.53 4.41
CA LEU A 245 3.34 1.69 5.15
C LEU A 245 1.83 1.62 5.42
N LYS A 246 1.01 1.37 4.38
CA LYS A 246 -0.44 1.24 4.54
C LYS A 246 -0.80 0.20 5.58
N THR A 247 -0.15 -0.96 5.52
CA THR A 247 -0.41 -2.06 6.42
C THR A 247 -0.09 -1.67 7.87
N HIS A 248 1.10 -1.13 8.13
CA HIS A 248 1.46 -0.71 9.49
C HIS A 248 0.53 0.40 10.03
N LEU A 249 0.21 1.41 9.21
CA LEU A 249 -0.70 2.50 9.59
C LEU A 249 -2.11 1.99 9.92
N LEU A 250 -2.65 1.07 9.11
CA LEU A 250 -3.94 0.44 9.39
C LEU A 250 -3.92 -0.29 10.73
N PHE A 251 -2.91 -1.14 10.95
CA PHE A 251 -2.84 -1.92 12.17
C PHE A 251 -2.61 -1.06 13.42
N ASN A 252 -1.84 0.02 13.33
CA ASN A 252 -1.72 1.01 14.40
C ASN A 252 -3.10 1.61 14.76
N ARG A 253 -3.92 1.89 13.75
CA ARG A 253 -5.27 2.44 13.95
C ARG A 253 -6.25 1.41 14.50
N LEU A 254 -6.20 0.16 14.03
CA LEU A 254 -7.05 -0.93 14.52
C LEU A 254 -6.73 -1.26 15.97
N GLN A 255 -5.45 -1.21 16.37
CA GLN A 255 -5.04 -1.48 17.74
C GLN A 255 -5.49 -0.39 18.73
N LYS A 256 -5.44 0.90 18.33
CA LYS A 256 -5.85 2.04 19.17
C LYS A 256 -7.36 2.13 19.45
N LYS A 257 -8.19 1.33 18.76
CA LYS A 257 -9.65 1.28 18.94
C LYS A 257 -10.10 0.22 19.97
N GLN A 258 -9.19 -0.24 20.84
CA GLN A 258 -9.54 -1.07 21.99
C GLN A 258 -10.13 -0.25 23.13
#